data_AF-A0A7S0NP11-F1
#
_entry.id   AF-A0A7S0NP11-F1
#
_cell.length_a   1.000
_cell.length_b   1.000
_cell.length_c   1.000
_cell.angle_alpha   90.00
_cell.angle_beta   90.00
_cell.angle_gamma   90.00
#
_symmetry.space_group_name_H-M   'P 1'
#
loop_
_entity.id
_entity.type
_entity.pdbx_description
1 polymer ?
#
loop_
_entity_poly.entity_id
_entity_poly.type
_entity_poly.pdbx_seq_one_letter_code
_entity_poly.pdbx_strand_id
1 'polypeptide(L)'
;HGRKTAAVLAVHTILCASIASALAPTFQILCVLQLAAGVGLGGSMIPFDLLAELSPPSRRGAVLNVSAWFWSAGTLYTIGMAKLFLEAEPHAVARGCEAHTAWREACVILQPWRLFLLATLLPVALAALVLPFVVESPYWLLQHGKHASARRVLDLISAINHFSFWSAVGRSDKFASLGESLLLPEQPKERESSSIGKSPDERSCANGNVGDSATAVAAG
;
A
#
# COMPACT_ATOMS: atom_id res chain seq x y z
N HIS A 1 -5.50 -10.08 -18.52
CA HIS A 1 -4.46 -9.03 -18.48
C HIS A 1 -4.13 -8.72 -17.03
N GLY A 2 -2.88 -8.32 -16.74
CA GLY A 2 -2.41 -8.00 -15.39
C GLY A 2 -2.81 -6.59 -14.94
N ARG A 3 -2.81 -6.36 -13.63
CA ARG A 3 -3.10 -5.05 -13.03
C ARG A 3 -2.11 -4.01 -13.52
N LYS A 4 -0.84 -4.37 -13.69
CA LYS A 4 0.18 -3.47 -14.25
C LYS A 4 -0.16 -3.00 -15.66
N THR A 5 -0.51 -3.92 -16.55
CA THR A 5 -0.83 -3.59 -17.95
C THR A 5 -2.04 -2.65 -18.02
N ALA A 6 -3.07 -2.91 -17.21
CA ALA A 6 -4.24 -2.05 -17.15
C ALA A 6 -3.90 -0.64 -16.62
N ALA A 7 -3.07 -0.56 -15.58
CA ALA A 7 -2.60 0.70 -15.03
C ALA A 7 -1.75 1.51 -16.03
N VAL A 8 -0.83 0.85 -16.74
CA VAL A 8 -0.01 1.45 -17.80
C VAL A 8 -0.90 2.01 -18.91
N LEU A 9 -1.86 1.24 -19.40
CA LEU A 9 -2.78 1.68 -20.45
C LEU A 9 -3.61 2.88 -20.00
N ALA A 10 -4.10 2.87 -18.76
CA ALA A 10 -4.85 3.96 -18.17
C ALA A 10 -4.04 5.26 -18.15
N VAL A 11 -2.80 5.23 -17.63
CA VAL A 11 -1.93 6.42 -17.57
C VAL A 11 -1.54 6.91 -18.96
N HIS A 12 -1.26 6.03 -19.92
CA HIS A 12 -0.98 6.43 -21.29
C HIS A 12 -2.21 7.08 -21.94
N THR A 13 -3.42 6.57 -21.67
CA THR A 13 -4.66 7.18 -22.15
C THR A 13 -4.85 8.59 -21.60
N ILE A 14 -4.61 8.79 -20.29
CA ILE A 14 -4.65 10.12 -19.66
C ILE A 14 -3.62 11.06 -20.30
N LEU A 15 -2.39 10.59 -20.49
CA LEU A 15 -1.29 11.38 -21.05
C LEU A 15 -1.61 11.81 -22.50
N CYS A 16 -1.98 10.88 -23.36
CA CYS A 16 -2.31 11.18 -24.75
C CYS A 16 -3.52 12.12 -24.88
N ALA A 17 -4.59 11.87 -24.11
CA ALA A 17 -5.79 12.71 -24.14
C ALA A 17 -5.51 14.13 -23.62
N SER A 18 -4.66 14.25 -22.59
CA SER A 18 -4.28 15.55 -22.02
C SER A 18 -3.32 16.33 -22.94
N ILE A 19 -2.39 15.66 -23.64
CA ILE A 19 -1.56 16.30 -24.69
C ILE A 19 -2.44 16.80 -25.84
N ALA A 20 -3.37 15.97 -26.31
CA ALA A 20 -4.31 16.37 -27.35
C ALA A 20 -5.20 17.54 -26.89
N SER A 21 -5.59 17.57 -25.61
CA SER A 21 -6.37 18.66 -25.01
C SER A 21 -5.61 19.99 -25.07
N ALA A 22 -4.30 19.96 -24.84
CA ALA A 22 -3.44 21.15 -24.97
C ALA A 22 -3.33 21.66 -26.41
N LEU A 23 -3.68 20.85 -27.42
CA LEU A 23 -3.70 21.21 -28.85
C LEU A 23 -5.13 21.47 -29.39
N ALA A 24 -6.16 21.32 -28.56
CA ALA A 24 -7.55 21.42 -28.99
C ALA A 24 -7.89 22.82 -29.55
N PRO A 25 -8.44 22.94 -30.78
CA PRO A 25 -8.75 24.23 -31.39
C PRO A 25 -10.11 24.79 -30.94
N THR A 26 -11.02 23.94 -30.47
CA THR A 26 -12.38 24.33 -30.05
C THR A 26 -12.72 23.74 -28.69
N PHE A 27 -13.64 24.41 -27.98
CA PHE A 27 -14.12 23.96 -26.66
C PHE A 27 -14.76 22.57 -26.69
N GLN A 28 -15.51 22.24 -27.75
CA GLN A 28 -16.17 20.93 -27.88
C GLN A 28 -15.16 19.79 -27.97
N ILE A 29 -14.09 19.97 -28.75
CA ILE A 29 -13.00 19.00 -28.85
C ILE A 29 -12.31 18.85 -27.50
N LEU A 30 -12.06 19.95 -26.79
CA LEU A 30 -11.50 19.92 -25.43
C LEU A 30 -12.37 19.10 -24.47
N CYS A 31 -13.69 19.27 -24.50
CA CYS A 31 -14.62 18.50 -23.67
C CYS A 31 -14.57 17.00 -23.96
N VAL A 32 -14.58 16.62 -25.25
CA VAL A 32 -14.49 15.21 -25.66
C VAL A 32 -13.16 14.59 -25.23
N LEU A 33 -12.06 15.31 -25.39
CA LEU A 33 -10.73 14.84 -24.98
C LEU A 33 -10.61 14.72 -23.46
N GLN A 34 -11.19 15.65 -22.70
CA GLN A 34 -11.23 15.56 -21.24
C GLN A 34 -12.12 14.42 -20.75
N LEU A 35 -13.21 14.14 -21.46
CA LEU A 35 -14.02 12.96 -21.19
C LEU A 35 -13.22 11.68 -21.43
N ALA A 36 -12.44 11.60 -22.52
CA ALA A 36 -11.54 10.48 -22.79
C ALA A 36 -10.43 10.35 -21.72
N ALA A 37 -9.86 11.47 -21.26
CA ALA A 37 -8.92 11.48 -20.13
C ALA A 37 -9.59 10.97 -18.84
N GLY A 38 -10.87 11.29 -18.63
CA GLY A 38 -11.69 10.80 -17.53
C GLY A 38 -11.85 9.28 -17.52
N VAL A 39 -11.99 8.65 -18.69
CA VAL A 39 -12.00 7.17 -18.80
C VAL A 39 -10.67 6.59 -18.30
N GLY A 40 -9.55 7.22 -18.65
CA GLY A 40 -8.23 6.84 -18.14
C GLY A 40 -8.10 7.01 -16.62
N LEU A 41 -8.67 8.08 -16.05
CA LEU A 41 -8.70 8.29 -14.59
C LEU A 41 -9.45 7.17 -13.85
N GLY A 42 -10.50 6.59 -14.45
CA GLY A 42 -11.17 5.41 -13.88
C GLY A 42 -10.23 4.21 -13.69
N GLY A 43 -9.28 4.02 -14.61
CA GLY A 43 -8.25 3.00 -14.50
C GLY A 43 -7.11 3.31 -13.52
N SER A 44 -7.00 4.56 -13.05
CA SER A 44 -5.97 4.98 -12.10
C SER A 44 -6.17 4.44 -10.68
N MET A 45 -7.32 3.81 -10.40
CA MET A 45 -7.58 3.12 -9.15
C MET A 45 -6.82 1.79 -9.01
N ILE A 46 -6.47 1.16 -10.14
CA ILE A 46 -5.79 -0.15 -10.19
C ILE A 46 -4.42 -0.12 -9.51
N PRO A 47 -3.58 0.92 -9.68
CA PRO A 47 -2.37 1.11 -8.87
C PRO A 47 -2.57 1.10 -7.36
N PHE A 48 -3.69 1.65 -6.85
CA PHE A 48 -3.95 1.65 -5.40
C PHE A 48 -4.26 0.25 -4.88
N ASP A 49 -4.98 -0.55 -5.66
CA ASP A 49 -5.18 -1.97 -5.35
C ASP A 49 -3.85 -2.73 -5.36
N LEU A 50 -3.03 -2.50 -6.38
CA LEU A 50 -1.70 -3.13 -6.48
C LEU A 50 -0.82 -2.73 -5.28
N LEU A 51 -0.83 -1.45 -4.91
CA LEU A 51 -0.11 -0.95 -3.74
C LEU A 51 -0.62 -1.61 -2.45
N ALA A 52 -1.93 -1.78 -2.31
CA ALA A 52 -2.54 -2.45 -1.16
C ALA A 52 -2.19 -3.95 -1.11
N GLU A 53 -2.06 -4.63 -2.25
CA GLU A 53 -1.63 -6.02 -2.36
C GLU A 53 -0.14 -6.21 -2.04
N LEU A 54 0.70 -5.24 -2.41
CA LEU A 54 2.14 -5.25 -2.11
C LEU A 54 2.43 -4.82 -0.66
N SER A 55 1.47 -4.18 0.01
CA SER A 55 1.65 -3.65 1.37
C SER A 55 1.40 -4.72 2.43
N PRO A 56 2.21 -4.75 3.51
CA PRO A 56 1.95 -5.66 4.63
C PRO A 56 0.64 -5.29 5.36
N PRO A 57 -0.14 -6.27 5.87
CA PRO A 57 -1.42 -6.01 6.53
C PRO A 57 -1.34 -5.02 7.70
N SER A 58 -0.23 -5.02 8.44
CA SER A 58 0.00 -4.17 9.60
C SER A 58 0.23 -2.69 9.27
N ARG A 59 0.64 -2.36 8.03
CA ARG A 59 0.98 -0.99 7.61
C ARG A 59 0.22 -0.53 6.38
N ARG A 60 -0.71 -1.35 5.85
CA ARG A 60 -1.54 -1.03 4.69
C ARG A 60 -2.22 0.34 4.84
N GLY A 61 -2.74 0.64 6.02
CA GLY A 61 -3.35 1.94 6.32
C GLY A 61 -2.39 3.12 6.18
N ALA A 62 -1.13 2.97 6.64
CA ALA A 62 -0.13 4.03 6.52
C ALA A 62 0.27 4.27 5.06
N VAL A 63 0.49 3.22 4.27
CA VAL A 63 0.82 3.33 2.84
C VAL A 63 -0.32 3.97 2.06
N LEU A 64 -1.57 3.57 2.32
CA LEU A 64 -2.75 4.18 1.71
C LEU A 64 -2.90 5.65 2.13
N ASN A 65 -2.58 6.00 3.37
CA ASN A 65 -2.60 7.39 3.82
C ASN A 65 -1.53 8.24 3.12
N VAL A 66 -0.30 7.73 2.95
CA VAL A 66 0.75 8.42 2.18
C VAL A 66 0.28 8.72 0.76
N SER A 67 -0.45 7.79 0.14
CA SER A 67 -1.07 8.00 -1.16
C SER A 67 -2.12 9.14 -1.14
N ALA A 68 -2.92 9.25 -0.07
CA ALA A 68 -3.86 10.36 0.09
C ALA A 68 -3.15 11.72 0.26
N TRP A 69 -2.05 11.76 1.03
CA TRP A 69 -1.20 12.95 1.14
C TRP A 69 -0.60 13.35 -0.21
N PHE A 70 -0.18 12.37 -1.00
CA PHE A 70 0.33 12.61 -2.35
C PHE A 70 -0.75 13.24 -3.25
N TRP A 71 -2.00 12.79 -3.16
CA TRP A 71 -3.12 13.40 -3.89
C TRP A 71 -3.32 14.88 -3.52
N SER A 72 -3.29 15.18 -2.22
CA SER A 72 -3.40 16.55 -1.72
C SER A 72 -2.23 17.42 -2.18
N ALA A 73 -1.00 16.89 -2.14
CA ALA A 73 0.19 17.57 -2.67
C ALA A 73 0.09 17.85 -4.17
N GLY A 74 -0.44 16.90 -4.96
CA GLY A 74 -0.73 17.09 -6.38
C GLY A 74 -1.75 18.21 -6.62
N THR A 75 -2.78 18.29 -5.79
CA THR A 75 -3.76 19.38 -5.87
C THR A 75 -3.10 20.75 -5.59
N LEU A 76 -2.27 20.84 -4.54
CA LEU A 76 -1.51 22.07 -4.25
C LEU A 76 -0.57 22.46 -5.39
N TYR A 77 0.08 21.48 -6.02
CA TYR A 77 0.90 21.71 -7.21
C TYR A 77 0.07 22.31 -8.36
N THR A 78 -1.10 21.75 -8.66
CA THR A 78 -1.97 22.30 -9.72
C THR A 78 -2.43 23.72 -9.42
N ILE A 79 -2.75 24.05 -8.16
CA ILE A 79 -3.11 25.40 -7.74
C ILE A 79 -1.92 26.36 -7.94
N GLY A 80 -0.71 25.95 -7.56
CA GLY A 80 0.51 26.73 -7.76
C GLY A 80 0.79 26.99 -9.24
N MET A 81 0.65 25.98 -10.10
CA MET A 81 0.77 26.13 -11.56
C MET A 81 -0.33 27.03 -12.12
N ALA A 82 -1.57 26.92 -11.64
CA ALA A 82 -2.66 27.78 -12.08
C ALA A 82 -2.37 29.25 -11.75
N LYS A 83 -1.86 29.55 -10.55
CA LYS A 83 -1.44 30.91 -10.20
C LYS A 83 -0.30 31.41 -11.09
N LEU A 84 0.71 30.57 -11.35
CA LEU A 84 1.86 30.95 -12.16
C LEU A 84 1.48 31.27 -13.61
N PHE A 85 0.57 30.50 -14.20
CA PHE A 85 0.20 30.63 -15.62
C PHE A 85 -1.04 31.48 -15.87
N LEU A 86 -2.11 31.35 -15.07
CA LEU A 86 -3.40 32.03 -15.32
C LEU A 86 -3.52 33.40 -14.63
N GLU A 87 -2.92 33.60 -13.46
CA GLU A 87 -2.97 34.91 -12.76
C GLU A 87 -1.89 35.90 -13.25
N ALA A 88 -1.19 35.56 -14.34
CA ALA A 88 -0.14 36.39 -14.94
C ALA A 88 -0.67 37.64 -15.70
N GLU A 89 -1.97 37.90 -15.70
CA GLU A 89 -2.67 39.05 -16.32
C GLU A 89 -3.49 39.82 -15.26
N PRO A 90 -3.74 41.15 -15.34
CA PRO A 90 -2.87 42.30 -15.57
C PRO A 90 -2.82 43.25 -14.34
N HIS A 91 -3.10 42.78 -13.11
CA HIS A 91 -3.01 43.67 -11.92
C HIS A 91 -1.59 43.86 -11.37
N ALA A 92 -0.62 43.05 -11.84
CA ALA A 92 0.79 43.20 -11.49
C ALA A 92 1.51 44.29 -12.31
N VAL A 93 0.92 44.79 -13.41
CA VAL A 93 1.44 45.95 -14.17
C VAL A 93 1.48 47.21 -13.30
N ALA A 94 0.61 47.30 -12.29
CA ALA A 94 0.61 48.40 -11.32
C ALA A 94 1.80 48.37 -10.32
N ARG A 95 2.57 47.28 -10.24
CA ARG A 95 3.65 47.12 -9.24
C ARG A 95 5.07 47.22 -9.79
N GLY A 96 5.26 47.48 -11.09
CA GLY A 96 6.56 47.89 -11.65
C GLY A 96 7.75 46.94 -11.43
N CYS A 97 7.53 45.67 -11.07
CA CYS A 97 8.62 44.71 -10.91
C CYS A 97 8.99 44.11 -12.27
N GLU A 98 10.09 44.62 -12.84
CA GLU A 98 10.79 44.08 -14.01
C GLU A 98 11.47 42.74 -13.66
N ALA A 99 10.69 41.67 -13.59
CA ALA A 99 11.21 40.31 -13.50
C ALA A 99 10.93 39.54 -14.80
N HIS A 100 12.00 39.40 -15.61
CA HIS A 100 12.14 38.59 -16.83
C HIS A 100 10.97 38.63 -17.84
N THR A 101 11.10 39.49 -18.84
CA THR A 101 10.12 39.73 -19.92
C THR A 101 10.02 38.60 -20.95
N ALA A 102 11.10 37.85 -21.21
CA ALA A 102 11.14 36.87 -22.31
C ALA A 102 10.16 35.67 -22.16
N TRP A 103 10.04 35.09 -20.96
CA TRP A 103 9.10 33.97 -20.75
C TRP A 103 7.65 34.46 -20.63
N ARG A 104 7.43 35.70 -20.14
CA ARG A 104 6.10 36.33 -20.05
C ARG A 104 5.55 36.65 -21.44
N GLU A 105 6.38 37.15 -22.35
CA GLU A 105 5.98 37.40 -23.73
C GLU A 105 5.63 36.10 -24.47
N ALA A 106 6.41 35.03 -24.26
CA ALA A 106 6.09 33.70 -24.78
C ALA A 106 4.76 33.15 -24.22
N CYS A 107 4.45 33.40 -22.94
CA CYS A 107 3.21 32.95 -22.30
C CYS A 107 1.95 33.61 -22.89
N VAL A 108 2.01 34.90 -23.25
CA VAL A 108 0.89 35.62 -23.86
C VAL A 108 0.65 35.11 -25.29
N ILE A 109 1.71 34.84 -26.05
CA ILE A 109 1.62 34.36 -27.44
C ILE A 109 1.13 32.90 -27.50
N LEU A 110 1.58 32.04 -26.58
CA LEU A 110 1.28 30.59 -26.58
C LEU A 110 -0.02 30.20 -25.85
N GLN A 111 -0.86 31.18 -25.46
CA GLN A 111 -2.09 31.01 -24.66
C GLN A 111 -1.82 30.42 -23.26
N PRO A 112 -1.94 31.20 -22.17
CA PRO A 112 -1.50 30.78 -20.84
C PRO A 112 -2.16 29.48 -20.32
N TRP A 113 -3.42 29.23 -20.69
CA TRP A 113 -4.14 28.02 -20.29
C TRP A 113 -3.58 26.74 -20.95
N ARG A 114 -3.02 26.82 -22.16
CA ARG A 114 -2.37 25.66 -22.81
C ARG A 114 -1.07 25.32 -22.10
N LEU A 115 -0.27 26.33 -21.75
CA LEU A 115 0.95 26.14 -20.98
C LEU A 115 0.66 25.58 -19.59
N PHE A 116 -0.43 26.00 -18.95
CA PHE A 116 -0.90 25.38 -17.71
C PHE A 116 -1.21 23.89 -17.89
N LEU A 117 -1.98 23.51 -18.92
CA LEU A 117 -2.25 22.10 -19.22
C LEU A 117 -0.94 21.32 -19.44
N LEU A 118 0.00 21.88 -20.20
CA LEU A 118 1.32 21.27 -20.44
C LEU A 118 2.15 21.14 -19.17
N ALA A 119 2.12 22.13 -18.26
CA ALA A 119 2.80 22.05 -16.98
C ALA A 119 2.24 20.92 -16.12
N THR A 120 0.91 20.76 -16.07
CA THR A 120 0.26 19.69 -15.31
C THR A 120 0.49 18.29 -15.89
N LEU A 121 0.96 18.17 -17.13
CA LEU A 121 1.33 16.89 -17.74
C LEU A 121 2.64 16.32 -17.16
N LEU A 122 3.50 17.14 -16.58
CA LEU A 122 4.80 16.71 -16.07
C LEU A 122 4.70 15.52 -15.08
N PRO A 123 3.89 15.56 -14.00
CA PRO A 123 3.73 14.42 -13.10
C PRO A 123 3.10 13.20 -13.78
N VAL A 124 2.19 13.40 -14.73
CA VAL A 124 1.56 12.29 -15.48
C VAL A 124 2.57 11.60 -16.40
N ALA A 125 3.42 12.39 -17.07
CA ALA A 125 4.51 11.87 -17.90
C ALA A 125 5.53 11.10 -17.07
N LEU A 126 5.90 11.62 -15.89
CA LEU A 126 6.76 10.90 -14.95
C LEU A 126 6.12 9.57 -14.52
N ALA A 127 4.83 9.57 -14.19
CA ALA A 127 4.11 8.35 -13.86
C ALA A 127 4.09 7.37 -15.03
N ALA A 128 3.86 7.84 -16.27
CA ALA A 128 3.88 7.01 -17.48
C ALA A 128 5.25 6.34 -17.71
N LEU A 129 6.33 7.02 -17.35
CA LEU A 129 7.70 6.49 -17.44
C LEU A 129 8.00 5.50 -16.31
N VAL A 130 7.55 5.74 -15.08
CA VAL A 130 7.87 4.91 -13.92
C VAL A 130 7.01 3.65 -13.84
N LEU A 131 5.72 3.75 -14.17
CA LEU A 131 4.73 2.69 -13.96
C LEU A 131 5.04 1.36 -14.70
N PRO A 132 5.63 1.34 -15.91
CA PRO A 132 6.07 0.10 -16.56
C PRO A 132 7.09 -0.72 -15.77
N PHE A 133 7.89 -0.07 -14.92
CA PHE A 133 8.91 -0.71 -14.08
C PHE A 133 8.35 -1.31 -12.78
N VAL A 134 7.09 -1.01 -12.46
CA VAL A 134 6.43 -1.58 -11.28
C VAL A 134 6.25 -3.09 -11.46
N VAL A 135 6.37 -3.83 -10.37
CA VAL A 135 6.16 -5.28 -10.36
C VAL A 135 4.67 -5.62 -10.55
N GLU A 136 4.39 -6.77 -11.15
CA GLU A 136 3.02 -7.27 -11.24
C GLU A 136 2.54 -7.80 -9.88
N SER A 137 1.22 -7.84 -9.68
CA SER A 137 0.60 -8.41 -8.48
C SER A 137 1.08 -9.86 -8.22
N PRO A 138 1.56 -10.19 -7.00
CA PRO A 138 1.95 -11.55 -6.66
C PRO A 138 0.77 -12.53 -6.74
N TYR A 139 -0.44 -12.05 -6.42
CA TYR A 139 -1.67 -12.84 -6.51
C TYR A 139 -2.01 -13.19 -7.97
N TRP A 140 -1.93 -12.20 -8.88
CA TRP A 140 -2.13 -12.44 -10.30
C TRP A 140 -1.10 -13.42 -10.87
N LEU A 141 0.17 -13.31 -10.45
CA LEU A 141 1.24 -14.21 -10.88
C LEU A 141 1.00 -15.67 -10.42
N LEU A 142 0.49 -15.87 -9.20
CA LEU A 142 0.14 -17.20 -8.68
C LEU A 142 -1.04 -17.82 -9.46
N GLN A 143 -2.09 -17.04 -9.73
CA GLN A 143 -3.24 -17.51 -10.51
C GLN A 143 -2.88 -17.95 -11.93
N HIS A 144 -1.83 -17.36 -12.52
CA HIS A 144 -1.37 -17.70 -13.87
C HIS A 144 -0.22 -18.72 -13.88
N GLY A 145 0.02 -19.41 -12.76
CA GLY A 145 1.05 -20.46 -12.65
C GLY A 145 2.51 -19.95 -12.70
N LYS A 146 2.74 -18.62 -12.59
CA LYS A 146 4.07 -18.02 -12.67
C LYS A 146 4.78 -18.03 -11.31
N HIS A 147 4.92 -19.20 -10.69
CA HIS A 147 5.42 -19.37 -9.33
C HIS A 147 6.81 -18.77 -9.08
N ALA A 148 7.75 -18.92 -10.02
CA ALA A 148 9.10 -18.36 -9.88
C ALA A 148 9.11 -16.81 -9.88
N SER A 149 8.18 -16.18 -10.59
CA SER A 149 8.05 -14.71 -10.59
C SER A 149 7.32 -14.22 -9.34
N ALA A 150 6.29 -14.95 -8.90
CA ALA A 150 5.60 -14.65 -7.65
C ALA A 150 6.55 -14.74 -6.45
N ARG A 151 7.42 -15.77 -6.39
CA ARG A 151 8.44 -15.90 -5.34
C ARG A 151 9.37 -14.69 -5.29
N ARG A 152 9.91 -14.26 -6.44
CA ARG A 152 10.78 -13.07 -6.54
C ARG A 152 10.10 -11.80 -6.02
N VAL A 153 8.82 -11.60 -6.34
CA VAL A 153 8.05 -10.43 -5.85
C VAL A 153 7.83 -10.52 -4.33
N LEU A 154 7.54 -11.71 -3.80
CA LEU A 154 7.39 -11.92 -2.35
C LEU A 154 8.72 -11.72 -1.60
N ASP A 155 9.84 -12.18 -2.16
CA ASP A 155 11.17 -11.97 -1.60
C ASP A 155 11.53 -10.47 -1.58
N LEU A 156 11.16 -9.72 -2.63
CA LEU A 156 11.29 -8.26 -2.68
C LEU A 156 10.46 -7.57 -1.59
N ILE A 157 9.19 -7.96 -1.43
CA ILE A 157 8.30 -7.40 -0.40
C ILE A 157 8.86 -7.71 0.99
N SER A 158 9.33 -8.94 1.22
CA SER A 158 9.99 -9.34 2.47
C SER A 158 11.20 -8.46 2.77
N ALA A 159 12.10 -8.27 1.79
CA ALA A 159 13.28 -7.41 1.95
C ALA A 159 12.91 -5.95 2.28
N ILE A 160 11.88 -5.39 1.64
CA ILE A 160 11.38 -4.03 1.91
C ILE A 160 10.76 -3.93 3.31
N ASN A 161 10.03 -4.95 3.75
CA ASN A 161 9.39 -4.99 5.07
C ASN A 161 10.42 -5.03 6.21
N HIS A 162 11.59 -5.62 5.97
CA HIS A 162 12.71 -5.63 6.91
C HIS A 162 13.59 -4.35 6.82
N PHE A 163 13.33 -3.43 5.89
CA PHE A 163 14.11 -2.21 5.70
C PHE A 163 13.82 -1.16 6.79
N SER A 164 14.89 -0.63 7.40
CA SER A 164 14.93 0.16 8.65
C SER A 164 14.01 1.39 8.71
N PHE A 165 13.64 2.02 7.58
CA PHE A 165 12.78 3.21 7.55
C PHE A 165 11.46 3.03 8.35
N TRP A 166 10.92 1.81 8.34
CA TRP A 166 9.68 1.45 9.01
C TRP A 166 9.84 1.13 10.51
N SER A 167 11.05 0.90 10.99
CA SER A 167 11.34 0.67 12.42
C SER A 167 11.06 1.91 13.27
N ALA A 168 11.12 3.11 12.67
CA ALA A 168 10.77 4.39 13.30
C ALA A 168 9.25 4.68 13.33
N VAL A 169 8.47 4.07 12.43
CA VAL A 169 7.05 4.44 12.18
C VAL A 169 6.04 3.44 12.79
N GLY A 170 6.47 2.30 13.33
CA GLY A 170 5.53 1.44 14.06
C GLY A 170 6.08 0.08 14.39
N ARG A 171 6.19 -0.20 15.70
CA ARG A 171 6.39 -1.54 16.24
C ARG A 171 5.01 -2.09 16.61
N SER A 172 4.57 -3.17 15.96
CA SER A 172 3.46 -3.98 16.44
C SER A 172 3.86 -5.44 16.30
N ASP A 173 4.44 -5.91 17.39
CA ASP A 173 5.14 -7.17 17.61
C ASP A 173 4.19 -8.39 17.45
N LYS A 174 2.89 -8.13 17.40
CA LYS A 174 1.82 -9.14 17.42
C LYS A 174 1.62 -9.88 16.10
N PHE A 175 2.12 -9.37 14.98
CA PHE A 175 1.92 -10.00 13.66
C PHE A 175 3.05 -10.96 13.26
N ALA A 176 4.26 -10.77 13.80
CA ALA A 176 5.37 -11.71 13.58
C ALA A 176 5.05 -13.10 14.15
N SER A 177 4.41 -13.14 15.33
CA SER A 177 3.95 -14.40 15.94
C SER A 177 2.75 -15.04 15.22
N LEU A 178 1.93 -14.25 14.52
CA LEU A 178 0.81 -14.77 13.71
C LEU A 178 1.29 -15.44 12.42
N GLY A 179 2.35 -14.94 11.80
CA GLY A 179 2.96 -15.56 10.62
C GLY A 179 3.58 -16.93 10.92
N GLU A 180 4.23 -17.05 12.07
CA GLU A 180 4.80 -18.32 12.58
C GLU A 180 3.71 -19.38 12.82
N SER A 181 2.53 -18.96 13.31
CA SER A 181 1.42 -19.87 13.63
C SER A 181 0.54 -20.25 12.44
N LEU A 182 0.58 -19.50 11.34
CA LEU A 182 -0.13 -19.82 10.09
C LEU A 182 0.69 -20.68 9.12
N LEU A 183 2.02 -20.68 9.23
CA LEU A 183 2.92 -21.47 8.37
C LEU A 183 3.18 -22.88 8.89
N LEU A 184 2.85 -23.17 10.15
CA LEU A 184 2.87 -24.52 10.69
C LEU A 184 1.46 -25.11 10.58
N PRO A 185 1.23 -26.15 9.76
CA PRO A 185 -0.02 -26.89 9.87
C PRO A 185 -0.10 -27.41 11.31
N GLU A 186 -1.24 -27.16 11.98
CA GLU A 186 -1.53 -27.77 13.28
C GLU A 186 -1.27 -29.27 13.17
N GLN A 187 -0.20 -29.73 13.82
CA GLN A 187 0.00 -31.15 14.07
C GLN A 187 -1.15 -31.56 15.00
N PRO A 188 -1.95 -32.58 14.65
CA PRO A 188 -3.04 -33.01 15.52
C PRO A 188 -2.43 -33.45 16.85
N LYS A 189 -2.81 -32.77 17.94
CA LYS A 189 -2.46 -33.16 19.31
C LYS A 189 -2.77 -34.64 19.48
N GLU A 190 -1.74 -35.45 19.67
CA GLU A 190 -1.90 -36.79 20.20
C GLU A 190 -2.70 -36.68 21.50
N ARG A 191 -3.83 -37.37 21.49
CA ARG A 191 -4.72 -37.53 22.62
C ARG A 191 -3.96 -38.34 23.67
N GLU A 192 -3.38 -37.67 24.67
CA GLU A 192 -2.95 -38.30 25.91
C GLU A 192 -4.17 -38.96 26.58
N SER A 193 -4.41 -40.22 26.24
CA SER A 193 -5.17 -41.14 27.10
C SER A 193 -4.24 -41.58 28.23
N SER A 194 -4.24 -40.85 29.33
CA SER A 194 -3.60 -41.26 30.58
C SER A 194 -4.36 -40.69 31.77
N SER A 195 -5.63 -41.08 31.88
CA SER A 195 -6.34 -41.10 33.15
C SER A 195 -6.31 -42.54 33.67
N ILE A 196 -5.50 -42.80 34.69
CA ILE A 196 -5.82 -43.63 35.86
C ILE A 196 -4.63 -43.46 36.81
N GLY A 197 -4.88 -42.72 37.89
CA GLY A 197 -3.95 -42.58 39.01
C GLY A 197 -3.67 -43.96 39.62
N LYS A 198 -2.39 -44.28 39.80
CA LYS A 198 -1.97 -45.36 40.68
C LYS A 198 -1.90 -44.83 42.10
N SER A 199 -2.74 -45.42 42.96
CA SER A 199 -2.69 -45.32 44.42
C SER A 199 -1.32 -45.76 44.95
N PRO A 200 -0.72 -45.08 45.93
CA PRO A 200 0.43 -45.57 46.66
C PRO A 200 -0.02 -46.33 47.91
N ASP A 201 -0.13 -47.66 47.83
CA ASP A 201 -0.19 -48.54 48.99
C ASP A 201 0.72 -49.74 48.74
N GLU A 202 1.94 -49.68 49.28
CA GLU A 202 2.74 -50.85 49.64
C GLU A 202 3.97 -50.37 50.41
N ARG A 203 3.81 -50.21 51.73
CA ARG A 203 4.93 -50.17 52.66
C ARG A 203 4.61 -51.07 53.85
N SER A 204 5.24 -52.24 53.84
CA SER A 204 5.77 -52.91 55.03
C SER A 204 4.77 -53.46 56.05
N CYS A 205 4.25 -54.67 55.79
CA CYS A 205 3.87 -55.62 56.84
C CYS A 205 4.70 -56.91 56.70
N ALA A 206 5.86 -56.95 57.34
CA ALA A 206 6.50 -58.19 57.79
C ALA A 206 7.52 -57.87 58.91
N ASN A 207 7.14 -58.25 60.13
CA ASN A 207 7.96 -58.72 61.25
C ASN A 207 7.69 -58.03 62.59
N GLY A 208 7.46 -58.87 63.61
CA GLY A 208 7.91 -58.58 64.96
C GLY A 208 6.82 -58.22 65.98
N ASN A 209 6.06 -59.23 66.40
CA ASN A 209 5.99 -59.73 67.77
C ASN A 209 5.74 -58.76 68.97
N VAL A 210 4.93 -59.27 69.90
CA VAL A 210 4.82 -58.98 71.34
C VAL A 210 3.84 -57.88 71.78
N GLY A 211 2.90 -58.29 72.65
CA GLY A 211 2.59 -57.49 73.83
C GLY A 211 1.13 -57.10 74.02
N ASP A 212 0.36 -58.04 74.53
CA ASP A 212 -0.70 -57.90 75.53
C ASP A 212 -1.01 -56.51 76.15
N SER A 213 -2.31 -56.36 76.38
CA SER A 213 -2.94 -55.72 77.54
C SER A 213 -3.33 -54.24 77.47
N ALA A 214 -4.62 -54.09 77.79
CA ALA A 214 -5.20 -53.13 78.72
C ALA A 214 -6.02 -51.99 78.11
N THR A 215 -7.34 -52.11 78.35
CA THR A 215 -8.23 -51.07 78.94
C THR A 215 -8.49 -49.82 78.10
N ALA A 216 -9.66 -49.19 78.08
CA ALA A 216 -10.99 -49.40 78.64
C ALA A 216 -11.79 -48.16 78.18
N VAL A 217 -13.11 -48.30 78.05
CA VAL A 217 -14.13 -47.30 78.46
C VAL A 217 -14.08 -45.94 77.74
N ALA A 218 -14.97 -45.72 76.76
CA ALA A 218 -16.34 -45.20 76.90
C ALA A 218 -16.45 -43.67 77.00
N ALA A 219 -17.38 -43.15 76.19
CA ALA A 219 -18.30 -42.06 76.43
C ALA A 219 -17.78 -40.64 76.71
N GLY A 220 -18.34 -39.70 75.96
CA GLY A 220 -18.26 -38.25 76.16
C GLY A 220 -18.77 -37.52 74.93
#